data_AF-K1DZD8-F1
#
_entry.id   AF-K1DZD8-F1
#
_cell.length_a   1.000
_cell.length_b   1.000
_cell.length_c   1.000
_cell.angle_alpha   90.00
_cell.angle_beta   90.00
_cell.angle_gamma   90.00
#
_symmetry.space_group_name_H-M   'P 1'
#
loop_
_entity.id
_entity.type
_entity.pdbx_description
1 polymer ?
#
loop_
_entity_poly.entity_id
_entity_poly.type
_entity_poly.pdbx_seq_one_letter_code
_entity_poly.pdbx_strand_id
1 'polypeptide(L)'
;MTAPAGHVLTMADAVTLANAMLAREGRRRGWRYVIVKGRPATDSGLRSKASCSDVDILPAPEHREAVGRFLEGLGWRTRPVDSHDNGFPIHGISYFHPGWPCDIDVHDYLPGCDRPTDQVVEALTASGATAPMASEVVPVPDAAGHVVVLATSVLRSDDAGVGRRLVDELMQRAAELAPADEVLAMARATGSVAALADFLRDTYPGIELGHVPEPSREWVLRTTARSSASIRLVTILEAPWRQRPVMLYRALVPTREAMANKDLHILEVSRRQVWRRRYQRLVTALRSLPTIAGEVRDYRRTRPSA
;
A
#
# COMPACT_ATOMS: atom_id res chain seq x y z
N MET A 1 -31.38 32.41 14.60
CA MET A 1 -30.00 32.20 14.13
C MET A 1 -29.86 30.74 13.78
N THR A 2 -30.03 30.41 12.50
CA THR A 2 -29.74 29.08 11.95
C THR A 2 -28.22 28.89 12.01
N ALA A 3 -27.76 27.77 12.58
CA ALA A 3 -26.35 27.39 12.50
C ALA A 3 -25.95 27.40 11.01
N PRO A 4 -24.78 27.98 10.64
CA PRO A 4 -24.31 27.89 9.27
C PRO A 4 -24.28 26.42 8.87
N ALA A 5 -24.82 26.10 7.70
CA ALA A 5 -24.76 24.75 7.14
C ALA A 5 -23.29 24.32 7.16
N GLY A 6 -22.95 23.38 8.05
CA GLY A 6 -21.58 22.93 8.21
C GLY A 6 -21.11 22.37 6.87
N HIS A 7 -20.15 23.03 6.24
CA HIS A 7 -19.54 22.53 5.01
C HIS A 7 -18.88 21.20 5.34
N VAL A 8 -19.47 20.10 4.86
CA VAL A 8 -18.88 18.77 4.96
C VAL A 8 -17.69 18.74 4.01
N LEU A 9 -16.51 18.49 4.54
CA LEU A 9 -15.29 18.34 3.75
C LEU A 9 -15.48 17.20 2.74
N THR A 10 -15.39 17.49 1.44
CA THR A 10 -15.50 16.45 0.42
C THR A 10 -14.24 15.57 0.42
N MET A 11 -14.32 14.34 -0.09
CA MET A 11 -13.15 13.46 -0.19
C MET A 11 -12.01 14.11 -1.00
N ALA A 12 -12.34 14.75 -2.13
CA ALA A 12 -11.34 15.39 -2.98
C ALA A 12 -10.65 16.57 -2.29
N ASP A 13 -11.42 17.39 -1.55
CA ASP A 13 -10.86 18.48 -0.76
C ASP A 13 -10.01 17.96 0.39
N ALA A 14 -10.45 16.90 1.07
CA ALA A 14 -9.71 16.27 2.16
C ALA A 14 -8.35 15.75 1.70
N VAL A 15 -8.31 14.96 0.63
CA VAL A 15 -7.06 14.45 0.05
C VAL A 15 -6.14 15.61 -0.34
N THR A 16 -6.68 16.64 -0.99
CA THR A 16 -5.88 17.81 -1.41
C THR A 16 -5.30 18.56 -0.21
N LEU A 17 -6.11 18.82 0.83
CA LEU A 17 -5.68 19.52 2.03
C LEU A 17 -4.69 18.71 2.86
N ALA A 18 -4.86 17.38 2.95
CA ALA A 18 -3.94 16.50 3.66
C ALA A 18 -2.56 16.47 2.98
N ASN A 19 -2.51 16.38 1.64
CA ASN A 19 -1.27 16.51 0.88
C ASN A 19 -0.60 17.88 1.10
N ALA A 20 -1.37 18.97 1.02
CA ALA A 20 -0.85 20.32 1.26
C ALA A 20 -0.32 20.50 2.70
N MET A 21 -1.02 19.94 3.69
CA MET A 21 -0.60 19.95 5.10
C MET A 21 0.75 19.25 5.28
N LEU A 22 0.90 18.04 4.73
CA LEU A 22 2.15 17.28 4.77
C LEU A 22 3.26 18.05 4.05
N ALA A 23 2.95 18.68 2.91
CA ALA A 23 3.92 19.44 2.13
C ALA A 23 4.47 20.66 2.87
N ARG A 24 3.56 21.47 3.43
CA ARG A 24 3.91 22.64 4.23
C ARG A 24 4.76 22.25 5.42
N GLU A 25 4.36 21.20 6.15
CA GLU A 25 5.06 20.78 7.35
C GLU A 25 6.41 20.12 7.07
N GLY A 26 6.46 19.28 6.03
CA GLY A 26 7.70 18.67 5.58
C GLY A 26 8.73 19.71 5.19
N ARG A 27 8.33 20.76 4.47
CA ARG A 27 9.21 21.89 4.16
C ARG A 27 9.66 22.65 5.41
N ARG A 28 8.73 22.94 6.34
CA ARG A 28 9.04 23.68 7.57
C ARG A 28 10.00 22.92 8.50
N ARG A 29 9.90 21.59 8.52
CA ARG A 29 10.70 20.71 9.38
C ARG A 29 11.90 20.07 8.69
N GLY A 30 12.05 20.28 7.38
CA GLY A 30 13.13 19.68 6.59
C GLY A 30 13.00 18.16 6.43
N TRP A 31 11.78 17.64 6.33
CA TRP A 31 11.59 16.22 6.05
C TRP A 31 11.92 15.89 4.60
N ARG A 32 12.71 14.84 4.41
CA ARG A 32 12.84 14.13 3.13
C ARG A 32 11.75 13.07 3.00
N TYR A 33 10.89 13.21 2.01
CA TYR A 33 9.77 12.31 1.74
C TYR A 33 9.28 12.48 0.30
N VAL A 34 8.44 11.56 -0.14
CA VAL A 34 7.71 11.64 -1.40
C VAL A 34 6.25 11.27 -1.17
N ILE A 35 5.32 12.04 -1.75
CA ILE A 35 3.91 11.66 -1.81
C ILE A 35 3.72 10.79 -3.04
N VAL A 36 3.20 9.59 -2.82
CA VAL A 36 3.07 8.59 -3.88
C VAL A 36 1.60 8.32 -4.20
N LYS A 37 1.35 7.72 -5.37
CA LYS A 37 0.02 7.34 -5.86
C LYS A 37 -0.96 8.54 -5.87
N GLY A 38 -2.24 8.26 -5.67
CA GLY A 38 -3.31 9.21 -5.47
C GLY A 38 -3.45 10.29 -6.55
N ARG A 39 -3.78 11.50 -6.10
CA ARG A 39 -3.99 12.66 -6.98
C ARG A 39 -2.80 12.98 -7.89
N PRO A 40 -1.53 12.94 -7.44
CA PRO A 40 -0.37 13.10 -8.34
C PRO A 40 -0.40 12.18 -9.56
N ALA A 41 -0.72 10.90 -9.37
CA ALA A 41 -0.83 9.93 -10.46
C ALA A 41 -2.01 10.21 -11.41
N THR A 42 -3.11 10.78 -10.90
CA THR A 42 -4.23 11.23 -11.74
C THR A 42 -3.88 12.49 -12.51
N ASP A 43 -3.24 13.46 -11.86
CA ASP A 43 -2.84 14.73 -12.46
C ASP A 43 -1.74 14.52 -13.52
N SER A 44 -0.92 13.48 -13.39
CA SER A 44 0.07 13.05 -14.40
C SER A 44 -0.52 12.22 -15.55
N GLY A 45 -1.83 11.93 -15.55
CA GLY A 45 -2.50 11.16 -16.60
C GLY A 45 -2.31 9.64 -16.53
N LEU A 46 -1.59 9.12 -15.53
CA LEU A 46 -1.32 7.68 -15.36
C LEU A 46 -2.49 6.90 -14.76
N ARG A 47 -3.54 7.59 -14.31
CA ARG A 47 -4.76 6.99 -13.79
C ARG A 47 -5.98 7.83 -14.19
N SER A 48 -7.07 7.18 -14.57
CA SER A 48 -8.38 7.82 -14.69
C SER A 48 -8.78 8.55 -13.39
N LYS A 49 -9.71 9.51 -13.50
CA LYS A 49 -10.21 10.33 -12.37
C LYS A 49 -11.05 9.54 -11.35
N ALA A 50 -10.61 8.34 -10.97
CA ALA A 50 -11.17 7.62 -9.86
C ALA A 50 -10.94 8.42 -8.56
N SER A 51 -11.89 8.34 -7.63
CA SER A 51 -11.77 8.94 -6.31
C SER A 51 -10.57 8.34 -5.58
N CYS A 52 -9.49 9.12 -5.47
CA CYS A 52 -8.47 8.84 -4.48
C CYS A 52 -9.12 8.93 -3.09
N SER A 53 -9.06 7.85 -2.32
CA SER A 53 -9.61 7.81 -0.96
C SER A 53 -8.60 8.23 0.09
N ASP A 54 -7.32 8.00 -0.16
CA ASP A 54 -6.28 8.06 0.86
C ASP A 54 -5.05 8.85 0.36
N VAL A 55 -4.22 9.30 1.29
CA VAL A 55 -2.94 9.97 1.00
C VAL A 55 -1.79 9.04 1.37
N ASP A 56 -1.01 8.60 0.38
CA ASP A 56 0.18 7.79 0.62
C ASP A 56 1.45 8.67 0.69
N ILE A 57 2.17 8.58 1.81
CA ILE A 57 3.48 9.23 1.98
C ILE A 57 4.56 8.20 2.27
N LEU A 58 5.70 8.31 1.60
CA LEU A 58 6.91 7.55 1.90
C LEU A 58 7.99 8.51 2.43
N PRO A 59 8.10 8.67 3.76
CA PRO A 59 9.19 9.42 4.37
C PRO A 59 10.49 8.64 4.35
N ALA A 60 11.61 9.35 4.35
CA ALA A 60 12.90 8.74 4.67
C ALA A 60 12.86 8.13 6.08
N PRO A 61 13.56 7.01 6.35
CA PRO A 61 13.49 6.28 7.61
C PRO A 61 13.67 7.16 8.86
N GLU A 62 14.59 8.12 8.79
CA GLU A 62 14.91 9.06 9.86
C GLU A 62 13.76 10.03 10.21
N HIS A 63 12.81 10.24 9.30
CA HIS A 63 11.69 11.18 9.49
C HIS A 63 10.36 10.49 9.80
N ARG A 64 10.26 9.17 9.64
CA ARG A 64 9.01 8.42 9.81
C ARG A 64 8.33 8.69 11.15
N GLU A 65 9.08 8.56 12.24
CA GLU A 65 8.53 8.77 13.58
C GLU A 65 8.12 10.24 13.82
N ALA A 66 8.84 11.19 13.21
CA ALA A 66 8.49 12.60 13.28
C ALA A 66 7.18 12.91 12.53
N VAL A 67 6.93 12.27 11.38
CA VAL A 67 5.67 12.36 10.63
C VAL A 67 4.52 11.79 11.47
N GLY A 68 4.69 10.60 12.06
CA GLY A 68 3.67 9.99 12.92
C GLY A 68 3.28 10.87 14.11
N ARG A 69 4.28 11.35 14.87
CA ARG A 69 4.04 12.28 16.00
C ARG A 69 3.35 13.57 15.59
N PHE A 70 3.66 14.10 14.40
CA PHE A 70 2.99 15.28 13.87
C PHE A 70 1.50 15.01 13.61
N LEU A 71 1.18 13.90 12.96
CA LEU A 71 -0.20 13.50 12.70
C LEU A 71 -0.97 13.29 14.02
N GLU A 72 -0.38 12.58 14.97
CA GLU A 72 -0.96 12.39 16.31
C GLU A 72 -1.20 13.71 17.05
N GLY A 73 -0.25 14.65 16.95
CA GLY A 73 -0.40 16.00 17.51
C GLY A 73 -1.53 16.82 16.89
N LEU A 74 -1.98 16.45 15.68
CA LEU A 74 -3.15 17.02 15.00
C LEU A 74 -4.44 16.23 15.24
N GLY A 75 -4.41 15.22 16.13
CA GLY A 75 -5.57 14.41 16.48
C GLY A 75 -5.84 13.22 15.57
N TRP A 76 -4.95 12.95 14.59
CA TRP A 76 -5.00 11.70 13.84
C TRP A 76 -4.65 10.53 14.76
N ARG A 77 -5.20 9.36 14.45
CA ARG A 77 -5.00 8.14 15.24
C ARG A 77 -4.58 7.02 14.31
N THR A 78 -3.69 6.16 14.79
CA THR A 78 -3.35 4.94 14.05
C THR A 78 -4.59 4.07 13.91
N ARG A 79 -4.82 3.54 12.70
CA ARG A 79 -5.83 2.52 12.51
C ARG A 79 -5.44 1.29 13.32
N PRO A 80 -6.39 0.66 14.04
CA PRO A 80 -6.11 -0.58 14.74
C PRO A 80 -5.60 -1.62 13.75
N VAL A 81 -4.33 -1.96 13.84
CA VAL A 81 -3.75 -3.10 13.12
C VAL A 81 -3.95 -4.37 13.96
N ASP A 82 -4.00 -5.52 13.29
CA ASP A 82 -3.94 -6.81 13.99
C ASP A 82 -2.56 -6.90 14.63
N SER A 83 -2.45 -6.53 15.91
CA SER A 83 -1.19 -6.49 16.69
C SER A 83 -0.48 -7.84 16.82
N HIS A 84 -1.06 -8.88 16.23
CA HIS A 84 -0.59 -10.25 16.24
C HIS A 84 -0.23 -10.77 14.84
N ASP A 85 -0.03 -9.90 13.85
CA ASP A 85 0.52 -10.22 12.53
C ASP A 85 2.02 -10.57 12.65
N ASN A 86 2.33 -11.56 13.50
CA ASN A 86 3.65 -11.99 13.97
C ASN A 86 4.50 -12.68 12.88
N GLY A 87 4.41 -12.24 11.63
CA GLY A 87 5.29 -12.76 10.57
C GLY A 87 5.00 -12.25 9.16
N PHE A 88 3.97 -11.43 8.95
CA PHE A 88 3.82 -10.75 7.67
C PHE A 88 4.25 -9.27 7.79
N PRO A 89 5.19 -8.80 6.95
CA PRO A 89 5.66 -7.44 7.01
C PRO A 89 4.52 -6.41 6.83
N ILE A 90 4.35 -5.56 7.84
CA ILE A 90 3.55 -4.35 7.73
C ILE A 90 4.44 -3.32 7.00
N HIS A 91 3.95 -2.79 5.88
CA HIS A 91 4.73 -1.88 5.04
C HIS A 91 4.42 -0.40 5.30
N GLY A 92 3.61 -0.11 6.32
CA GLY A 92 3.23 1.24 6.68
C GLY A 92 2.15 1.28 7.77
N ILE A 93 1.90 2.48 8.29
CA ILE A 93 0.88 2.75 9.29
C ILE A 93 -0.15 3.70 8.67
N SER A 94 -1.41 3.25 8.66
CA SER A 94 -2.55 4.08 8.27
C SER A 94 -3.02 4.93 9.45
N TYR A 95 -3.19 6.23 9.23
CA TYR A 95 -3.73 7.18 10.20
C TYR A 95 -5.12 7.63 9.74
N PHE A 96 -6.08 7.63 10.66
CA PHE A 96 -7.44 8.13 10.42
C PHE A 96 -7.77 9.28 11.38
N HIS A 97 -8.68 10.17 10.97
CA HIS A 97 -9.18 11.24 11.84
C HIS A 97 -10.71 11.34 11.73
N PRO A 98 -11.49 11.35 12.83
CA PRO A 98 -12.96 11.34 12.78
C PRO A 98 -13.61 12.49 11.97
N GLY A 99 -12.96 13.65 11.96
CA GLY A 99 -13.36 14.82 11.17
C GLY A 99 -12.86 14.86 9.72
N TRP A 100 -12.12 13.85 9.25
CA TRP A 100 -11.62 13.78 7.87
C TRP A 100 -12.17 12.52 7.17
N PRO A 101 -12.63 12.63 5.92
CA PRO A 101 -13.17 11.49 5.19
C PRO A 101 -12.07 10.59 4.58
N CYS A 102 -10.79 10.99 4.64
CA CYS A 102 -9.66 10.26 4.07
C CYS A 102 -8.69 9.77 5.16
N ASP A 103 -7.92 8.74 4.83
CA ASP A 103 -6.78 8.30 5.64
C ASP A 103 -5.44 8.85 5.11
N ILE A 104 -4.42 8.80 5.96
CA ILE A 104 -3.02 9.06 5.59
C ILE A 104 -2.21 7.80 5.86
N ASP A 105 -1.69 7.18 4.81
CA ASP A 105 -0.83 6.01 4.88
C ASP A 105 0.64 6.43 4.90
N VAL A 106 1.29 6.25 6.04
CA VAL A 106 2.73 6.49 6.22
C VAL A 106 3.49 5.19 5.97
N HIS A 107 4.13 5.07 4.82
CA HIS A 107 4.83 3.86 4.40
C HIS A 107 6.23 3.75 5.01
N ASP A 108 6.60 2.52 5.37
CA ASP A 108 7.94 2.14 5.83
C ASP A 108 8.86 1.80 4.66
N TYR A 109 8.27 1.19 3.63
CA TYR A 109 8.89 0.80 2.36
C TYR A 109 7.76 0.51 1.36
N LEU A 110 8.12 0.32 0.09
CA LEU A 110 7.18 -0.05 -0.96
C LEU A 110 7.38 -1.53 -1.32
N PRO A 111 6.38 -2.42 -1.12
CA PRO A 111 6.52 -3.82 -1.51
C PRO A 111 6.85 -3.97 -3.00
N GLY A 112 7.87 -4.77 -3.30
CA GLY A 112 8.39 -4.93 -4.66
C GLY A 112 9.46 -3.91 -5.04
N CYS A 113 9.83 -2.97 -4.16
CA CYS A 113 11.05 -2.17 -4.28
C CYS A 113 12.06 -2.69 -3.26
N ASP A 114 13.02 -3.51 -3.70
CA ASP A 114 13.89 -4.26 -2.79
C ASP A 114 15.15 -3.47 -2.34
N ARG A 115 15.26 -2.19 -2.70
CA ARG A 115 16.31 -1.29 -2.18
C ARG A 115 15.94 -0.74 -0.79
N PRO A 116 16.93 -0.35 0.02
CA PRO A 116 16.70 0.41 1.24
C PRO A 116 15.80 1.63 1.01
N THR A 117 14.86 1.89 1.92
CA THR A 117 13.84 2.94 1.76
C THR A 117 14.43 4.33 1.53
N ASP A 118 15.56 4.65 2.17
CA ASP A 118 16.28 5.91 1.96
C ASP A 118 16.74 6.08 0.50
N GLN A 119 17.21 5.01 -0.14
CA GLN A 119 17.58 4.98 -1.57
C GLN A 119 16.34 5.03 -2.47
N VAL A 120 15.24 4.38 -2.08
CA VAL A 120 13.97 4.46 -2.84
C VAL A 120 13.42 5.88 -2.82
N VAL A 121 13.41 6.55 -1.66
CA VAL A 121 13.00 7.95 -1.53
C VAL A 121 13.92 8.86 -2.34
N GLU A 122 15.24 8.64 -2.30
CA GLU A 122 16.20 9.39 -3.11
C GLU A 122 15.92 9.23 -4.60
N ALA A 123 15.77 7.99 -5.09
CA ALA A 123 15.47 7.73 -6.50
C ALA A 123 14.16 8.40 -6.96
N LEU A 124 13.09 8.28 -6.16
CA LEU A 124 11.78 8.86 -6.49
C LEU A 124 11.75 10.39 -6.41
N THR A 125 12.72 11.02 -5.73
CA THR A 125 12.78 12.50 -5.60
C THR A 125 13.89 13.13 -6.44
N ALA A 126 14.73 12.33 -7.09
CA ALA A 126 15.92 12.78 -7.80
C ALA A 126 15.65 13.80 -8.92
N SER A 127 14.53 13.66 -9.63
CA SER A 127 14.13 14.61 -10.69
C SER A 127 13.65 15.96 -10.15
N GLY A 128 13.38 16.07 -8.85
CA GLY A 128 12.78 17.26 -8.25
C GLY A 128 11.36 17.55 -8.72
N ALA A 129 10.66 16.53 -9.25
CA ALA A 129 9.29 16.67 -9.71
C ALA A 129 8.36 17.11 -8.56
N THR A 130 7.43 18.01 -8.88
CA THR A 130 6.47 18.54 -7.92
C THR A 130 5.09 18.71 -8.54
N ALA A 131 4.05 18.65 -7.70
CA ALA A 131 2.68 18.90 -8.09
C ALA A 131 2.04 19.98 -7.20
N PRO A 132 1.31 20.96 -7.77
CA PRO A 132 0.58 21.94 -6.98
C PRO A 132 -0.65 21.30 -6.33
N MET A 133 -0.80 21.44 -5.01
CA MET A 133 -1.99 21.02 -4.28
C MET A 133 -2.45 22.11 -3.32
N ALA A 134 -3.66 22.63 -3.54
CA ALA A 134 -4.15 23.85 -2.90
C ALA A 134 -3.12 24.99 -3.06
N SER A 135 -2.63 25.56 -1.96
CA SER A 135 -1.63 26.64 -1.95
C SER A 135 -0.18 26.15 -1.78
N GLU A 136 0.05 24.84 -1.90
CA GLU A 136 1.34 24.21 -1.58
C GLU A 136 1.90 23.47 -2.80
N VAL A 137 3.22 23.26 -2.79
CA VAL A 137 3.96 22.48 -3.80
C VAL A 137 4.41 21.18 -3.14
N VAL A 138 3.96 20.06 -3.70
CA VAL A 138 4.14 18.72 -3.11
C VAL A 138 5.23 17.98 -3.88
N PRO A 139 6.23 17.37 -3.20
CA PRO A 139 7.19 16.49 -3.85
C PRO A 139 6.50 15.18 -4.26
N VAL A 140 6.62 14.85 -5.54
CA VAL A 140 6.02 13.66 -6.16
C VAL A 140 7.06 13.00 -7.06
N PRO A 141 6.92 11.71 -7.38
CA PRO A 141 7.73 11.09 -8.42
C PRO A 141 7.48 11.73 -9.79
N ASP A 142 8.46 11.63 -10.69
CA ASP A 142 8.23 11.85 -12.11
C ASP A 142 7.36 10.74 -12.74
N ALA A 143 7.13 10.80 -14.05
CA ALA A 143 6.31 9.82 -14.75
C ALA A 143 6.83 8.39 -14.57
N ALA A 144 8.15 8.16 -14.68
CA ALA A 144 8.76 6.86 -14.50
C ALA A 144 8.63 6.34 -13.06
N GLY A 145 8.88 7.20 -12.07
CA GLY A 145 8.66 6.92 -10.65
C GLY A 145 7.20 6.57 -10.36
N HIS A 146 6.25 7.30 -10.93
CA HIS A 146 4.83 7.00 -10.77
C HIS A 146 4.45 5.65 -11.39
N VAL A 147 4.95 5.31 -12.58
CA VAL A 147 4.71 4.00 -13.21
C VAL A 147 5.20 2.88 -12.29
N VAL A 148 6.42 2.96 -11.76
CA VAL A 148 6.97 1.95 -10.84
C VAL A 148 6.10 1.79 -9.58
N VAL A 149 5.72 2.88 -8.94
CA VAL A 149 4.92 2.82 -7.71
C VAL A 149 3.49 2.34 -7.97
N LEU A 150 2.87 2.75 -9.07
CA LEU A 150 1.53 2.29 -9.44
C LEU A 150 1.55 0.81 -9.82
N ALA A 151 2.51 0.38 -10.65
CA ALA A 151 2.62 -1.01 -11.12
C ALA A 151 2.80 -1.96 -9.93
N THR A 152 3.74 -1.66 -9.02
CA THR A 152 3.93 -2.45 -7.79
C THR A 152 2.69 -2.48 -6.90
N SER A 153 1.85 -1.43 -6.93
CA SER A 153 0.60 -1.37 -6.17
C SER A 153 -0.54 -2.16 -6.82
N VAL A 154 -0.71 -2.11 -8.14
CA VAL A 154 -1.84 -2.78 -8.83
C VAL A 154 -1.62 -4.28 -9.00
N LEU A 155 -0.36 -4.70 -9.21
CA LEU A 155 0.00 -6.12 -9.36
C LEU A 155 -0.25 -6.95 -8.08
N ARG A 156 -0.32 -6.29 -6.92
CA ARG A 156 -0.59 -6.89 -5.61
C ARG A 156 -2.01 -6.65 -5.10
N SER A 157 -2.93 -6.21 -5.96
CA SER A 157 -4.31 -5.95 -5.55
C SER A 157 -5.07 -7.25 -5.32
N ASP A 158 -5.78 -7.35 -4.19
CA ASP A 158 -6.58 -8.53 -3.81
C ASP A 158 -7.79 -8.76 -4.73
N ASP A 159 -8.27 -7.73 -5.44
CA ASP A 159 -9.40 -7.83 -6.37
C ASP A 159 -8.90 -8.18 -7.78
N ALA A 160 -8.97 -9.47 -8.13
CA ALA A 160 -8.47 -9.96 -9.42
C ALA A 160 -9.19 -9.33 -10.64
N GLY A 161 -10.45 -8.90 -10.50
CA GLY A 161 -11.22 -8.32 -11.60
C GLY A 161 -10.93 -6.83 -11.80
N VAL A 162 -10.88 -6.07 -10.71
CA VAL A 162 -10.50 -4.65 -10.73
C VAL A 162 -9.01 -4.49 -11.03
N GLY A 163 -8.16 -5.35 -10.45
CA GLY A 163 -6.71 -5.33 -10.62
C GLY A 163 -6.29 -5.49 -12.08
N ARG A 164 -6.91 -6.42 -12.84
CA ARG A 164 -6.55 -6.60 -14.26
C ARG A 164 -6.87 -5.36 -15.11
N ARG A 165 -8.04 -4.76 -14.92
CA ARG A 165 -8.40 -3.52 -15.64
C ARG A 165 -7.46 -2.37 -15.32
N LEU A 166 -7.06 -2.24 -14.05
CA LEU A 166 -6.11 -1.21 -13.62
C LEU A 166 -4.71 -1.45 -14.17
N VAL A 167 -4.28 -2.71 -14.29
CA VAL A 167 -3.02 -3.08 -14.96
C VAL A 167 -3.08 -2.70 -16.43
N ASP A 168 -4.13 -3.11 -17.16
CA ASP A 168 -4.29 -2.81 -18.60
C ASP A 168 -4.30 -1.29 -18.85
N GLU A 169 -5.05 -0.53 -18.04
CA GLU A 169 -5.08 0.94 -18.10
C GLU A 169 -3.70 1.54 -17.84
N LEU A 170 -3.00 1.06 -16.80
CA LEU A 170 -1.68 1.55 -16.46
C LEU A 170 -0.66 1.25 -17.57
N MET A 171 -0.69 0.06 -18.18
CA MET A 171 0.20 -0.31 -19.28
C MET A 171 0.02 0.65 -20.46
N GLN A 172 -1.22 0.93 -20.86
CA GLN A 172 -1.51 1.86 -21.94
C GLN A 172 -0.95 3.25 -21.64
N ARG A 173 -1.24 3.79 -20.44
CA ARG A 173 -0.79 5.13 -20.05
C ARG A 173 0.72 5.22 -19.86
N ALA A 174 1.34 4.17 -19.32
CA ALA A 174 2.79 4.11 -19.13
C ALA A 174 3.52 4.15 -20.47
N ALA A 175 3.05 3.37 -21.46
CA ALA A 175 3.62 3.39 -22.81
C ALA A 175 3.48 4.75 -23.52
N GLU A 176 2.41 5.50 -23.22
CA GLU A 176 2.18 6.85 -23.77
C GLU A 176 3.02 7.93 -23.06
N LEU A 177 3.21 7.83 -21.74
CA LEU A 177 3.66 8.95 -20.90
C LEU A 177 5.08 8.81 -20.36
N ALA A 178 5.66 7.60 -20.36
CA ALA A 178 6.96 7.34 -19.77
C ALA A 178 7.83 6.50 -20.71
N PRO A 179 9.02 7.00 -21.13
CA PRO A 179 9.97 6.24 -21.93
C PRO A 179 10.41 4.93 -21.24
N ALA A 180 10.59 3.86 -22.03
CA ALA A 180 10.91 2.53 -21.52
C ALA A 180 12.23 2.49 -20.73
N ASP A 181 13.24 3.23 -21.20
CA ASP A 181 14.56 3.33 -20.59
C ASP A 181 14.52 4.07 -19.25
N GLU A 182 13.72 5.14 -19.14
CA GLU A 182 13.50 5.86 -17.89
C GLU A 182 12.77 4.98 -16.85
N VAL A 183 11.73 4.26 -17.24
CA VAL A 183 11.01 3.33 -16.34
C VAL A 183 11.92 2.20 -15.88
N LEU A 184 12.74 1.64 -16.78
CA LEU A 184 13.70 0.60 -16.42
C LEU A 184 14.82 1.11 -15.51
N ALA A 185 15.32 2.33 -15.77
CA ALA A 185 16.31 2.97 -14.90
C ALA A 185 15.74 3.20 -13.50
N MET A 186 14.50 3.70 -13.40
CA MET A 186 13.79 3.86 -12.13
C MET A 186 13.60 2.51 -11.43
N ALA A 187 13.16 1.47 -12.15
CA ALA A 187 12.99 0.13 -11.58
C ALA A 187 14.32 -0.46 -11.06
N ARG A 188 15.45 -0.15 -11.69
CA ARG A 188 16.78 -0.53 -11.20
C ARG A 188 17.18 0.26 -9.95
N ALA A 189 16.89 1.57 -9.93
CA ALA A 189 17.19 2.46 -8.82
C ALA A 189 16.39 2.13 -7.56
N THR A 190 15.15 1.64 -7.70
CA THR A 190 14.30 1.22 -6.57
C THR A 190 14.40 -0.28 -6.26
N GLY A 191 15.07 -1.06 -7.12
CA GLY A 191 15.18 -2.52 -6.97
C GLY A 191 13.89 -3.26 -7.28
N SER A 192 13.04 -2.72 -8.15
CA SER A 192 11.77 -3.30 -8.54
C SER A 192 11.77 -4.06 -9.86
N VAL A 193 12.95 -4.31 -10.45
CA VAL A 193 13.08 -5.04 -11.73
C VAL A 193 12.44 -6.43 -11.67
N ALA A 194 12.69 -7.21 -10.61
CA ALA A 194 12.10 -8.54 -10.47
C ALA A 194 10.58 -8.47 -10.31
N ALA A 195 10.09 -7.51 -9.53
CA ALA A 195 8.67 -7.32 -9.28
C ALA A 195 7.90 -6.90 -10.55
N LEU A 196 8.54 -6.13 -11.42
CA LEU A 196 7.94 -5.54 -12.61
C LEU A 196 8.32 -6.24 -13.91
N ALA A 197 9.07 -7.35 -13.88
CA ALA A 197 9.66 -7.95 -15.07
C ALA A 197 8.62 -8.25 -16.17
N ASP A 198 7.49 -8.86 -15.80
CA ASP A 198 6.43 -9.19 -16.75
C ASP A 198 5.69 -7.93 -17.23
N PHE A 199 5.35 -7.03 -16.29
CA PHE A 199 4.75 -5.73 -16.61
C PHE A 199 5.59 -4.93 -17.61
N LEU A 200 6.92 -4.89 -17.43
CA LEU A 200 7.82 -4.15 -18.32
C LEU A 200 7.87 -4.76 -19.72
N ARG A 201 7.94 -6.09 -19.85
CA ARG A 201 7.94 -6.77 -21.16
C ARG A 201 6.64 -6.58 -21.90
N ASP A 202 5.52 -6.63 -21.18
CA ASP A 202 4.20 -6.50 -21.77
C ASP A 202 3.89 -5.04 -22.15
N THR A 203 4.40 -4.06 -21.38
CA THR A 203 4.18 -2.62 -21.64
C THR A 203 5.10 -2.08 -22.73
N TYR A 204 6.36 -2.54 -22.76
CA TYR A 204 7.40 -2.02 -23.64
C TYR A 204 7.99 -3.13 -24.51
N PRO A 205 7.37 -3.44 -25.67
CA PRO A 205 7.87 -4.48 -26.56
C PRO A 205 9.32 -4.22 -26.98
N GLY A 206 10.18 -5.23 -26.79
CA GLY A 206 11.61 -5.15 -27.12
C GLY A 206 12.50 -4.59 -26.01
N ILE A 207 11.97 -4.32 -24.81
CA ILE A 207 12.79 -3.88 -23.68
C ILE A 207 13.76 -4.97 -23.23
N GLU A 208 15.05 -4.61 -23.15
CA GLU A 208 16.09 -5.50 -22.63
C GLU A 208 16.32 -5.26 -21.14
N LEU A 209 15.73 -6.13 -20.30
CA LEU A 209 15.86 -6.03 -18.85
C LEU A 209 17.30 -6.31 -18.36
N GLY A 210 18.05 -7.13 -19.11
CA GLY A 210 19.33 -7.68 -18.69
C GLY A 210 19.15 -8.75 -17.61
N HIS A 211 20.00 -8.73 -16.58
CA HIS A 211 19.85 -9.62 -15.43
C HIS A 211 18.63 -9.23 -14.60
N VAL A 212 17.67 -10.15 -14.48
CA VAL A 212 16.51 -10.02 -13.59
C VAL A 212 16.81 -10.82 -12.32
N PRO A 213 16.90 -10.17 -11.14
CA PRO A 213 17.13 -10.89 -9.89
C PRO A 213 15.90 -11.73 -9.50
N GLU A 214 16.07 -12.65 -8.54
CA GLU A 214 14.91 -13.35 -7.99
C GLU A 214 14.01 -12.38 -7.21
N PRO A 215 12.67 -12.45 -7.37
CA PRO A 215 11.76 -11.60 -6.62
C PRO A 215 11.83 -11.91 -5.13
N SER A 216 11.71 -10.87 -4.29
CA SER A 216 11.70 -11.06 -2.85
C SER A 216 10.56 -11.98 -2.39
N ARG A 217 10.80 -12.75 -1.32
CA ARG A 217 9.79 -13.64 -0.72
C ARG A 217 8.48 -12.91 -0.43
N GLU A 218 8.58 -11.69 0.08
CA GLU A 218 7.41 -10.86 0.36
C GLU A 218 6.63 -10.55 -0.91
N TRP A 219 7.31 -10.18 -2.00
CA TRP A 219 6.66 -9.90 -3.28
C TRP A 219 5.91 -11.11 -3.82
N VAL A 220 6.57 -12.29 -3.83
CA VAL A 220 5.93 -13.54 -4.28
C VAL A 220 4.71 -13.85 -3.41
N LEU A 221 4.80 -13.67 -2.09
CA LEU A 221 3.68 -13.91 -1.20
C LEU A 221 2.51 -12.95 -1.48
N ARG A 222 2.77 -11.65 -1.66
CA ARG A 222 1.74 -10.63 -1.96
C ARG A 222 1.03 -10.81 -3.30
N THR A 223 1.69 -11.41 -4.27
CA THR A 223 1.15 -11.58 -5.63
C THR A 223 0.50 -12.95 -5.85
N THR A 224 0.93 -13.98 -5.11
CA THR A 224 0.36 -15.33 -5.19
C THR A 224 -0.81 -15.54 -4.21
N ALA A 225 -0.72 -15.00 -2.99
CA ALA A 225 -1.75 -15.14 -1.99
C ALA A 225 -2.77 -13.99 -2.10
N ARG A 226 -3.85 -14.23 -2.84
CA ARG A 226 -4.91 -13.24 -3.14
C ARG A 226 -5.86 -12.99 -1.98
N SER A 227 -5.69 -13.73 -0.88
CA SER A 227 -6.44 -13.50 0.34
C SER A 227 -5.52 -13.32 1.54
N SER A 228 -5.89 -12.37 2.41
CA SER A 228 -5.28 -12.22 3.74
C SER A 228 -5.26 -13.53 4.56
N ALA A 229 -6.18 -14.46 4.29
CA ALA A 229 -6.19 -15.77 4.94
C ALA A 229 -5.04 -16.67 4.44
N SER A 230 -4.75 -16.65 3.14
CA SER A 230 -3.62 -17.39 2.55
C SER A 230 -2.28 -16.84 3.03
N ILE A 231 -2.10 -15.52 3.07
CA ILE A 231 -0.90 -14.88 3.63
C ILE A 231 -0.67 -15.33 5.07
N ARG A 232 -1.72 -15.30 5.90
CA ARG A 232 -1.66 -15.78 7.30
C ARG A 232 -1.31 -17.26 7.38
N LEU A 233 -1.90 -18.11 6.54
CA LEU A 233 -1.63 -19.54 6.55
C LEU A 233 -0.19 -19.86 6.15
N VAL A 234 0.34 -19.23 5.10
CA VAL A 234 1.76 -19.35 4.72
C VAL A 234 2.65 -18.96 5.90
N THR A 235 2.36 -17.82 6.52
CA THR A 235 3.11 -17.32 7.69
C THR A 235 3.09 -18.31 8.86
N ILE A 236 1.95 -18.92 9.17
CA ILE A 236 1.82 -19.96 10.21
C ILE A 236 2.64 -21.21 9.84
N LEU A 237 2.59 -21.65 8.58
CA LEU A 237 3.27 -22.86 8.14
C LEU A 237 4.79 -22.71 8.13
N GLU A 238 5.31 -21.50 7.90
CA GLU A 238 6.74 -21.21 7.91
C GLU A 238 7.28 -20.87 9.31
N ALA A 239 6.40 -20.48 10.25
CA ALA A 239 6.81 -20.18 11.62
C ALA A 239 7.38 -21.42 12.35
N PRO A 240 8.31 -21.23 13.31
CA PRO A 240 8.81 -22.29 14.18
C PRO A 240 7.64 -23.04 14.83
N TRP A 241 7.74 -24.37 14.92
CA TRP A 241 6.64 -25.23 15.37
C TRP A 241 6.05 -24.81 16.73
N ARG A 242 6.87 -24.22 17.61
CA ARG A 242 6.46 -23.70 18.94
C ARG A 242 5.53 -22.49 18.87
N GLN A 243 5.60 -21.70 17.80
CA GLN A 243 4.76 -20.50 17.62
C GLN A 243 3.44 -20.81 16.90
N ARG A 244 3.40 -21.90 16.12
CA ARG A 244 2.23 -22.26 15.31
C ARG A 244 0.92 -22.37 16.09
N PRO A 245 0.84 -23.00 17.28
CA PRO A 245 -0.42 -23.11 18.01
C PRO A 245 -0.99 -21.74 18.41
N VAL A 246 -0.14 -20.83 18.87
CA VAL A 246 -0.54 -19.47 19.26
C VAL A 246 -1.02 -18.69 18.03
N MET A 247 -0.30 -18.78 16.92
CA MET A 247 -0.68 -18.09 15.68
C MET A 247 -2.00 -18.65 15.10
N LEU A 248 -2.20 -19.97 15.14
CA LEU A 248 -3.45 -20.60 14.69
C LEU A 248 -4.63 -20.18 15.57
N TYR A 249 -4.46 -20.20 16.90
CA TYR A 249 -5.49 -19.74 17.84
C TYR A 249 -5.91 -18.29 17.54
N ARG A 250 -4.95 -17.39 17.32
CA ARG A 250 -5.20 -15.98 17.00
C ARG A 250 -5.84 -15.77 15.64
N ALA A 251 -5.49 -16.59 14.65
CA ALA A 251 -6.14 -16.56 13.34
C ALA A 251 -7.63 -16.96 13.42
N LEU A 252 -7.98 -17.92 14.28
CA LEU A 252 -9.35 -18.38 14.49
C LEU A 252 -10.17 -17.46 15.42
N VAL A 253 -9.51 -16.79 16.37
CA VAL A 253 -10.14 -15.93 17.37
C VAL A 253 -9.52 -14.52 17.31
N PRO A 254 -9.81 -13.71 16.27
CA PRO A 254 -9.23 -12.39 16.13
C PRO A 254 -9.68 -11.45 17.25
N THR A 255 -8.77 -10.57 17.67
CA THR A 255 -9.07 -9.51 18.65
C THR A 255 -10.03 -8.47 18.03
N ARG A 256 -10.63 -7.61 18.86
CA ARG A 256 -11.55 -6.57 18.37
C ARG A 256 -10.82 -5.57 17.49
N GLU A 257 -9.60 -5.24 17.87
CA GLU A 257 -8.67 -4.37 17.17
C GLU A 257 -8.34 -4.92 15.78
N ALA A 258 -8.07 -6.24 15.67
CA ALA A 258 -7.83 -6.92 14.41
C ALA A 258 -9.03 -6.91 13.45
N MET A 259 -10.25 -6.81 13.97
CA MET A 259 -11.46 -6.67 13.17
C MET A 259 -11.75 -5.21 12.81
N ALA A 260 -11.40 -4.28 13.70
CA ALA A 260 -11.63 -2.85 13.53
C ALA A 260 -10.82 -2.21 12.40
N ASN A 261 -9.74 -2.86 11.93
CA ASN A 261 -8.93 -2.36 10.80
C ASN A 261 -9.77 -2.01 9.56
N LYS A 262 -10.72 -2.88 9.20
CA LYS A 262 -11.60 -2.69 8.02
C LYS A 262 -12.91 -1.98 8.33
N ASP A 263 -13.32 -1.94 9.59
CA ASP A 263 -14.59 -1.38 10.03
C ASP A 263 -14.47 -0.89 11.47
N LEU A 264 -14.22 0.42 11.63
CA LEU A 264 -14.02 1.05 12.93
C LEU A 264 -15.27 0.93 13.83
N HIS A 265 -16.47 0.77 13.25
CA HIS A 265 -17.70 0.59 14.03
C HIS A 265 -17.66 -0.67 14.89
N ILE A 266 -16.79 -1.64 14.59
CA ILE A 266 -16.60 -2.84 15.39
C ILE A 266 -16.10 -2.54 16.81
N LEU A 267 -15.48 -1.39 17.04
CA LEU A 267 -15.07 -0.98 18.39
C LEU A 267 -16.28 -0.64 19.28
N GLU A 268 -17.41 -0.26 18.69
CA GLU A 268 -18.60 0.25 19.38
C GLU A 268 -19.71 -0.81 19.52
N VAL A 269 -19.60 -1.95 18.83
CA VAL A 269 -20.65 -2.99 18.83
C VAL A 269 -20.63 -3.92 20.05
N SER A 270 -21.81 -4.46 20.36
CA SER A 270 -22.02 -5.39 21.48
C SER A 270 -21.21 -6.70 21.34
N ARG A 271 -20.91 -7.35 22.48
CA ARG A 271 -20.17 -8.63 22.52
C ARG A 271 -20.81 -9.73 21.65
N ARG A 272 -22.14 -9.76 21.52
CA ARG A 272 -22.86 -10.74 20.68
C ARG A 272 -22.61 -10.53 19.18
N GLN A 273 -22.59 -9.28 18.73
CA GLN A 273 -22.30 -8.94 17.32
C GLN A 273 -20.86 -9.29 16.95
N VAL A 274 -19.91 -9.06 17.85
CA VAL A 274 -18.51 -9.49 17.68
C VAL A 274 -18.40 -11.00 17.48
N TRP A 275 -19.07 -11.80 18.32
CA TRP A 275 -19.08 -13.27 18.18
C TRP A 275 -19.71 -13.74 16.87
N ARG A 276 -20.82 -13.12 16.45
CA ARG A 276 -21.44 -13.43 15.15
C ARG A 276 -20.49 -13.18 13.98
N ARG A 277 -19.74 -12.06 14.01
CA ARG A 277 -18.73 -11.74 12.99
C ARG A 277 -17.56 -12.73 12.99
N ARG A 278 -17.08 -13.16 14.16
CA ARG A 278 -16.07 -14.22 14.28
C ARG A 278 -16.55 -15.52 13.65
N TYR A 279 -17.78 -15.94 13.94
CA TYR A 279 -18.37 -17.13 13.32
C TYR A 279 -18.50 -17.00 11.80
N GLN A 280 -18.99 -15.86 11.30
CA GLN A 280 -19.06 -15.60 9.86
C GLN A 280 -17.69 -15.69 9.20
N ARG A 281 -16.65 -15.12 9.82
CA ARG A 281 -15.27 -15.20 9.32
C ARG A 281 -14.74 -16.62 9.29
N LEU A 282 -15.03 -17.44 10.32
CA LEU A 282 -14.69 -18.86 10.35
C LEU A 282 -15.38 -19.62 9.20
N VAL A 283 -16.68 -19.43 9.02
CA VAL A 283 -17.45 -20.06 7.93
C VAL A 283 -16.92 -19.65 6.57
N THR A 284 -16.63 -18.37 6.35
CA THR A 284 -16.01 -17.88 5.11
C THR A 284 -14.64 -18.50 4.90
N ALA A 285 -13.78 -18.55 5.93
CA ALA A 285 -12.47 -19.18 5.85
C ALA A 285 -12.56 -20.68 5.49
N LEU A 286 -13.50 -21.41 6.10
CA LEU A 286 -13.76 -22.82 5.79
C LEU A 286 -14.22 -23.02 4.34
N ARG A 287 -15.09 -22.15 3.83
CA ARG A 287 -15.56 -22.18 2.43
C ARG A 287 -14.45 -21.85 1.43
N SER A 288 -13.51 -21.00 1.82
CA SER A 288 -12.37 -20.61 1.00
C SER A 288 -11.18 -21.57 1.10
N LEU A 289 -11.26 -22.66 1.88
CA LEU A 289 -10.15 -23.61 2.06
C LEU A 289 -9.58 -24.18 0.75
N PRO A 290 -10.38 -24.58 -0.26
CA PRO A 290 -9.82 -25.09 -1.51
C PRO A 290 -8.98 -24.04 -2.25
N THR A 291 -9.46 -22.79 -2.28
CA THR A 291 -8.75 -21.65 -2.87
C THR A 291 -7.47 -21.35 -2.10
N ILE A 292 -7.55 -21.27 -0.77
CA ILE A 292 -6.40 -21.04 0.11
C ILE A 292 -5.33 -22.14 -0.09
N ALA A 293 -5.75 -23.41 -0.18
CA ALA A 293 -4.83 -24.52 -0.39
C ALA A 293 -4.16 -24.47 -1.77
N GLY A 294 -4.88 -24.01 -2.81
CA GLY A 294 -4.32 -23.72 -4.13
C GLY A 294 -3.26 -22.63 -4.06
N GLU A 295 -3.59 -21.47 -3.48
CA GLU A 295 -2.68 -20.33 -3.33
C GLU A 295 -1.41 -20.69 -2.55
N VAL A 296 -1.52 -21.45 -1.46
CA VAL A 296 -0.36 -21.94 -0.69
C VAL A 296 0.50 -22.90 -1.51
N ARG A 297 -0.11 -23.76 -2.34
CA ARG A 297 0.62 -24.67 -3.21
C ARG A 297 1.38 -23.90 -4.30
N ASP A 298 0.74 -22.90 -4.89
CA ASP A 298 1.35 -22.06 -5.93
C ASP A 298 2.53 -21.27 -5.35
N TYR A 299 2.34 -20.63 -4.18
CA TYR A 299 3.45 -19.98 -3.45
C TYR A 299 4.62 -20.94 -3.19
N ARG A 300 4.37 -22.18 -2.75
CA ARG A 300 5.45 -23.15 -2.49
C ARG A 300 6.23 -23.54 -3.75
N ARG A 301 5.62 -23.42 -4.94
CA ARG A 301 6.26 -23.70 -6.23
C ARG A 301 7.06 -22.50 -6.75
N THR A 302 6.62 -21.29 -6.45
CA THR A 302 7.21 -20.04 -6.98
C THR A 302 8.12 -19.32 -6.00
N ARG A 303 8.17 -19.75 -4.73
CA ARG A 303 9.04 -19.12 -3.73
C ARG A 303 10.52 -19.18 -4.16
N PRO A 304 11.28 -18.10 -3.92
CA PRO A 304 12.72 -18.08 -4.19
C PRO A 304 13.44 -19.14 -3.35
N SER A 305 14.62 -19.56 -3.83
CA SER A 305 15.46 -20.51 -3.08
C SER A 305 16.03 -19.81 -1.85
N ALA A 306 15.93 -20.45 -0.68
CA ALA A 306 16.41 -19.92 0.58
C ALA A 306 17.94 -20.00 0.69
#